data_AF-A0A848STU3-F1
#
_entry.id   AF-A0A848STU3-F1
#
_cell.length_a   1.000
_cell.length_b   1.000
_cell.length_c   1.000
_cell.angle_alpha   90.00
_cell.angle_beta   90.00
_cell.angle_gamma   90.00
#
_symmetry.space_group_name_H-M   'P 1'
#
loop_
_entity.id
_entity.type
_entity.pdbx_description
1 polymer ?
#
loop_
_entity_poly.entity_id
_entity_poly.type
_entity_poly.pdbx_seq_one_letter_code
_entity_poly.pdbx_strand_id
1 'polypeptide(L)'
;MADADPQIADKDAMLAALEKQRAAFTAELPVSLETRKDRLTRVQQLLIDHADAMCEAMSEDFGHRSPKQSMIADVVSTIGAVKHAKKNLANWMKPE
;
A
#
# COMPACT_ATOMS: atom_id res chain seq x y z
N MET A 1 -0.32 -24.57 12.64
CA MET A 1 0.55 -23.98 13.69
C MET A 1 1.51 -23.05 12.99
N ALA A 2 1.06 -21.82 12.77
CA ALA A 2 1.90 -20.66 12.52
C ALA A 2 1.20 -19.56 13.33
N ASP A 3 1.77 -19.28 14.50
CA ASP A 3 1.34 -18.24 15.40
C ASP A 3 1.58 -16.88 14.73
N ALA A 4 0.59 -16.40 14.00
CA ALA A 4 0.44 -14.96 13.78
C ALA A 4 -0.54 -14.46 14.84
N ASP A 5 -0.11 -14.48 16.10
CA ASP A 5 -0.70 -13.60 17.10
C ASP A 5 -0.35 -12.18 16.64
N PRO A 6 -1.30 -11.37 16.14
CA PRO A 6 -0.98 -10.01 15.81
C PRO A 6 -0.61 -9.38 17.14
N GLN A 7 0.66 -9.00 17.30
CA GLN A 7 1.04 -8.16 18.40
C GLN A 7 0.19 -6.89 18.29
N ILE A 8 -0.94 -6.86 19.00
CA ILE A 8 -1.79 -5.69 19.09
C ILE A 8 -0.88 -4.67 19.76
N ALA A 9 -0.37 -3.74 18.95
CA ALA A 9 0.45 -2.65 19.44
C ALA A 9 -0.33 -2.01 20.58
N ASP A 10 0.26 -1.95 21.77
CA ASP A 10 -0.38 -1.26 22.87
C ASP A 10 -0.56 0.22 22.51
N LYS A 11 -1.39 0.91 23.29
CA LYS A 11 -1.73 2.31 23.03
C LYS A 11 -0.49 3.19 22.86
N ASP A 12 0.55 2.96 23.66
CA ASP A 12 1.75 3.79 23.65
C ASP A 12 2.59 3.52 22.39
N ALA A 13 2.68 2.26 21.94
CA ALA A 13 3.30 1.90 20.68
C ALA A 13 2.58 2.52 19.46
N MET A 14 1.24 2.51 19.45
CA MET A 14 0.45 3.15 18.38
C MET A 14 0.65 4.68 18.36
N LEU A 15 0.69 5.32 19.53
CA LEU A 15 0.95 6.77 19.64
C LEU A 15 2.36 7.11 19.16
N ALA A 16 3.37 6.31 19.52
CA ALA A 16 4.73 6.52 19.06
C ALA A 16 4.86 6.39 17.52
N ALA A 17 4.13 5.44 16.91
CA ALA A 17 4.09 5.31 15.45
C ALA A 17 3.43 6.52 14.77
N LEU A 18 2.32 7.01 15.33
CA LEU A 18 1.62 8.19 14.83
C LEU A 18 2.50 9.44 14.87
N GLU A 19 3.20 9.69 15.99
CA GLU A 19 4.09 10.84 16.11
C GLU A 19 5.24 10.80 15.10
N LYS A 20 5.81 9.61 14.85
CA LYS A 20 6.83 9.41 13.80
C LYS A 20 6.28 9.74 12.40
N GLN A 21 5.07 9.27 12.08
CA GLN A 21 4.43 9.54 10.79
C GLN A 21 4.13 11.04 10.61
N ARG A 22 3.64 11.72 11.66
CA ARG A 22 3.39 13.17 11.64
C ARG A 22 4.67 13.97 11.43
N ALA A 23 5.72 13.65 12.19
CA ALA A 23 7.01 14.32 12.08
C ALA A 23 7.60 14.16 10.67
N ALA A 24 7.57 12.94 10.11
CA ALA A 24 8.06 12.67 8.76
C ALA A 24 7.26 13.42 7.68
N PHE A 25 5.92 13.45 7.80
CA PHE A 25 5.06 14.19 6.88
C PHE A 25 5.38 15.68 6.88
N THR A 26 5.42 16.32 8.05
CA THR A 26 5.69 17.76 8.16
C THR A 26 7.09 18.13 7.67
N ALA A 27 8.10 17.29 7.96
CA ALA A 27 9.48 17.55 7.55
C ALA A 27 9.69 17.51 6.02
N GLU A 28 8.84 16.79 5.28
CA GLU A 28 9.00 16.61 3.83
C GLU A 28 8.24 17.66 3.00
N LEU A 29 7.27 18.37 3.57
CA LEU A 29 6.44 19.29 2.80
C LEU A 29 7.26 20.48 2.24
N PRO A 30 7.02 20.91 0.99
CA PRO A 30 6.09 20.33 0.01
C PRO A 30 6.67 19.09 -0.72
N VAL A 31 5.90 18.00 -0.80
CA VAL A 31 6.34 16.78 -1.51
C VAL A 31 6.25 16.96 -3.03
N SER A 32 7.39 16.82 -3.71
CA SER A 32 7.53 16.97 -5.16
C SER A 32 6.71 15.94 -5.97
N LEU A 33 6.38 16.29 -7.23
CA LEU A 33 5.74 15.37 -8.18
C LEU A 33 6.56 14.09 -8.38
N GLU A 34 7.87 14.22 -8.51
CA GLU A 34 8.78 13.09 -8.77
C GLU A 34 8.85 12.15 -7.58
N THR A 35 8.93 12.68 -6.36
CA THR A 35 8.87 11.87 -5.12
C THR A 35 7.54 11.12 -5.00
N ARG A 36 6.41 11.76 -5.35
CA ARG A 36 5.10 11.08 -5.32
C ARG A 36 5.01 9.98 -6.39
N LYS A 37 5.53 10.20 -7.59
CA LYS A 37 5.60 9.17 -8.66
C LYS A 37 6.52 8.01 -8.28
N ASP A 38 7.65 8.30 -7.64
CA ASP A 38 8.57 7.28 -7.12
C ASP A 38 7.85 6.38 -6.12
N ARG A 39 7.17 6.97 -5.12
CA ARG A 39 6.36 6.22 -4.14
C ARG A 39 5.31 5.33 -4.81
N LEU A 40 4.57 5.86 -5.78
CA LEU A 40 3.60 5.06 -6.54
C LEU A 40 4.28 3.93 -7.33
N THR A 41 5.48 4.15 -7.85
CA THR A 41 6.27 3.11 -8.54
C THR A 41 6.69 2.01 -7.57
N ARG A 42 7.13 2.37 -6.36
CA ARG A 42 7.46 1.41 -5.31
C ARG A 42 6.25 0.60 -4.84
N VAL A 43 5.07 1.21 -4.72
CA VAL A 43 3.82 0.49 -4.43
C VAL A 43 3.49 -0.50 -5.55
N GLN A 44 3.59 -0.07 -6.81
CA GLN A 44 3.37 -0.96 -7.95
C GLN A 44 4.32 -2.16 -7.91
N GLN A 45 5.60 -1.92 -7.62
CA GLN A 45 6.61 -2.98 -7.57
C GLN A 45 6.37 -3.94 -6.41
N LEU A 46 6.04 -3.42 -5.22
CA LEU A 46 5.68 -4.23 -4.05
C LEU A 46 4.50 -5.17 -4.35
N LEU A 47 3.48 -4.69 -5.08
CA LEU A 47 2.34 -5.53 -5.47
C LEU A 47 2.74 -6.63 -6.46
N ILE A 48 3.67 -6.35 -7.39
CA ILE A 48 4.16 -7.33 -8.36
C ILE A 48 5.01 -8.39 -7.65
N ASP A 49 5.96 -7.96 -6.83
CA ASP A 49 6.93 -8.83 -6.16
C ASP A 49 6.28 -9.80 -5.18
N HIS A 50 5.14 -9.42 -4.60
CA HIS A 50 4.43 -10.19 -3.58
C HIS A 50 3.05 -10.69 -4.04
N ALA A 51 2.74 -10.65 -5.33
CA ALA A 51 1.41 -10.97 -5.86
C ALA A 51 0.91 -12.36 -5.43
N ASP A 52 1.76 -13.38 -5.56
CA ASP A 52 1.40 -14.76 -5.24
C ASP A 52 1.23 -14.96 -3.72
N ALA A 53 2.12 -14.39 -2.91
CA ALA A 53 2.04 -14.44 -1.46
C ALA A 53 0.76 -13.75 -0.94
N MET A 54 0.34 -12.63 -1.55
CA MET A 54 -0.94 -12.00 -1.23
C MET A 54 -2.12 -12.90 -1.60
N CYS A 55 -2.08 -13.57 -2.75
CA CYS A 55 -3.15 -14.47 -3.16
C CYS A 55 -3.28 -15.69 -2.23
N GLU A 56 -2.15 -16.22 -1.76
CA GLU A 56 -2.08 -17.31 -0.78
C GLU A 56 -2.67 -16.88 0.56
N ALA A 57 -2.21 -15.75 1.12
CA ALA A 57 -2.76 -15.20 2.36
C ALA A 57 -4.28 -14.95 2.27
N MET A 58 -4.76 -14.38 1.16
CA MET A 58 -6.20 -14.19 0.93
C MET A 58 -6.98 -15.50 0.84
N SER A 59 -6.37 -16.57 0.36
CA SER A 59 -6.99 -17.90 0.35
C SER A 59 -7.09 -18.47 1.76
N GLU A 60 -6.04 -18.30 2.57
CA GLU A 60 -5.99 -18.75 3.97
C GLU A 60 -7.00 -17.98 4.84
N ASP A 61 -7.03 -16.66 4.74
CA ASP A 61 -7.90 -15.79 5.54
C ASP A 61 -9.39 -15.96 5.23
N PHE A 62 -9.73 -16.24 3.96
CA PHE A 62 -11.12 -16.24 3.47
C PHE A 62 -11.61 -17.62 2.99
N GLY A 63 -11.01 -18.71 3.48
CA GLY A 63 -11.55 -20.05 3.32
C GLY A 63 -11.53 -20.59 1.89
N HIS A 64 -10.36 -20.57 1.26
CA HIS A 64 -10.10 -21.06 -0.12
C HIS A 64 -10.62 -20.14 -1.23
N ARG A 65 -10.55 -18.82 -1.02
CA ARG A 65 -10.78 -17.86 -2.11
C ARG A 65 -9.89 -18.21 -3.30
N SER A 66 -10.47 -18.21 -4.50
CA SER A 66 -9.74 -18.53 -5.74
C SER A 66 -8.51 -17.61 -5.90
N PRO A 67 -7.30 -18.15 -6.07
CA PRO A 67 -6.10 -17.33 -6.28
C PRO A 67 -6.23 -16.41 -7.50
N LYS A 68 -6.91 -16.87 -8.55
CA LYS A 68 -7.19 -16.04 -9.75
C LYS A 68 -8.11 -14.87 -9.42
N GLN A 69 -9.10 -15.10 -8.57
CA GLN A 69 -10.00 -14.03 -8.13
C GLN A 69 -9.23 -13.00 -7.30
N SER A 70 -8.34 -13.43 -6.39
CA SER A 70 -7.52 -12.52 -5.60
C SER A 70 -6.53 -11.73 -6.47
N MET A 71 -5.87 -12.42 -7.40
CA MET A 71 -4.96 -11.79 -8.37
C MET A 71 -5.65 -10.68 -9.15
N ILE A 72 -6.84 -10.92 -9.70
CA ILE A 72 -7.55 -9.92 -10.50
C ILE A 72 -8.10 -8.79 -9.62
N ALA A 73 -8.82 -9.15 -8.56
CA ALA A 73 -9.61 -8.19 -7.79
C ALA A 73 -8.78 -7.37 -6.80
N ASP A 74 -7.66 -7.89 -6.30
CA ASP A 74 -6.89 -7.25 -5.24
C ASP A 74 -5.51 -6.77 -5.75
N VAL A 75 -4.82 -7.55 -6.59
CA VAL A 75 -3.48 -7.19 -7.10
C VAL A 75 -3.55 -6.36 -8.38
N VAL A 76 -4.13 -6.91 -9.45
CA VAL A 76 -4.16 -6.28 -10.78
C VAL A 76 -4.99 -5.00 -10.78
N SER A 77 -6.14 -4.99 -10.10
CA SER A 77 -6.98 -3.80 -9.93
C SER A 77 -6.22 -2.66 -9.26
N THR A 78 -5.46 -2.94 -8.19
CA THR A 78 -4.67 -1.96 -7.45
C THR A 78 -3.51 -1.44 -8.27
N ILE A 79 -2.80 -2.30 -9.01
CA ILE A 79 -1.80 -1.88 -10.00
C ILE A 79 -2.43 -0.94 -11.05
N GLY A 80 -3.65 -1.25 -11.50
CA GLY A 80 -4.42 -0.40 -12.40
C GLY A 80 -4.68 1.00 -11.81
N ALA A 81 -5.14 1.06 -10.56
CA ALA A 81 -5.37 2.31 -9.84
C ALA A 81 -4.07 3.13 -9.68
N VAL A 82 -2.95 2.47 -9.33
CA VAL A 82 -1.64 3.11 -9.22
C VAL A 82 -1.18 3.68 -10.56
N LYS A 83 -1.32 2.93 -11.65
CA LYS A 83 -1.00 3.41 -13.01
C LYS A 83 -1.86 4.61 -13.40
N HIS A 84 -3.17 4.57 -13.10
CA HIS A 84 -4.08 5.68 -13.33
C HIS A 84 -3.66 6.93 -12.53
N ALA A 85 -3.35 6.77 -11.25
CA ALA A 85 -2.88 7.85 -10.40
C ALA A 85 -1.59 8.46 -10.95
N LYS A 86 -0.57 7.64 -11.26
CA LYS A 86 0.71 8.11 -11.84
C LYS A 86 0.52 8.93 -13.12
N LYS A 87 -0.39 8.49 -14.00
CA LYS A 87 -0.68 9.17 -15.28
C LYS A 87 -1.30 10.56 -15.06
N ASN A 88 -2.17 10.72 -14.08
CA ASN A 88 -2.96 11.93 -13.89
C ASN A 88 -2.42 12.88 -12.79
N LEU A 89 -1.49 12.40 -11.97
CA LEU A 89 -1.01 13.10 -10.77
C LEU A 89 -0.51 14.53 -11.05
N ALA A 90 0.22 14.74 -12.15
CA ALA A 90 0.72 16.06 -12.52
C ALA A 90 -0.41 17.07 -12.76
N ASN A 91 -1.54 16.61 -13.30
CA ASN A 91 -2.71 17.47 -13.51
C ASN A 91 -3.45 17.73 -12.19
N TRP A 92 -3.59 16.70 -11.35
CA TRP A 92 -4.27 16.80 -10.05
C TRP A 92 -3.52 17.67 -9.02
N MET A 93 -2.20 17.84 -9.17
CA MET A 93 -1.40 18.67 -8.29
C MET A 93 -1.45 20.17 -8.64
N LYS A 94 -2.12 20.56 -9.72
CA LYS A 94 -2.28 21.98 -10.06
C LYS A 94 -3.23 22.64 -9.05
N PRO A 95 -2.95 23.87 -8.59
CA PRO A 95 -3.91 24.66 -7.82
C PRO A 95 -5.22 24.86 -8.60
N GLU A 96 -6.32 25.03 -7.87
CA GLU A 96 -7.60 25.49 -8.42
C GLU A 96 -7.58 26.98 -8.78
#